data_AF-A0A6I9WTS7-F1
#
_entry.id   AF-A0A6I9WTS7-F1
#
_cell.length_a   1.000
_cell.length_b   1.000
_cell.length_c   1.000
_cell.angle_alpha   90.00
_cell.angle_beta   90.00
_cell.angle_gamma   90.00
#
_symmetry.space_group_name_H-M   'P 1'
#
loop_
_entity.id
_entity.type
_entity.pdbx_description
1 polymer ?
#
loop_
_entity_poly.entity_id
_entity_poly.type
_entity_poly.pdbx_seq_one_letter_code
_entity_poly.pdbx_strand_id
1 'polypeptide(L)'
;MVTAKSRMLTVGGKTAEDHFLERFFAEWPRCFNYLDSRTIENSEKELPECADRSEVCSKVDLYGAPWIERQCRCPNGHACPSSLYGDDGHTIVDKTRRYKLCEPVKRLPICHFFKDITWTLAPGGGPANATVQRVYCRCRPNSVTYLLRRQPHRSPDGNQGFVYAFACSPQSKLRCQHKEPCRLFTVRKRRNSQLEEVNASPLCQCPRGHRCPRRHTDPGSTPARSYAGVLEIKTYSGYCVPYRSYEEMTYGI
;
A
#
# COMPACT_ATOMS: atom_id res chain seq x y z
N MET A 1 -22.97 -10.89 -39.61
CA MET A 1 -22.35 -11.67 -38.50
C MET A 1 -20.84 -11.63 -38.70
N VAL A 2 -20.15 -10.66 -38.08
CA VAL A 2 -18.69 -10.50 -38.19
C VAL A 2 -18.12 -10.50 -36.78
N THR A 3 -17.51 -11.61 -36.41
CA THR A 3 -16.76 -11.80 -35.15
C THR A 3 -15.39 -11.15 -35.30
N ALA A 4 -15.24 -9.93 -34.78
CA ALA A 4 -13.95 -9.28 -34.66
C ALA A 4 -13.18 -9.89 -33.47
N LYS A 5 -12.27 -10.83 -33.75
CA LYS A 5 -11.22 -11.24 -32.81
C LYS A 5 -10.30 -10.04 -32.58
N SER A 6 -10.37 -9.45 -31.40
CA SER A 6 -9.38 -8.44 -30.96
C SER A 6 -8.03 -9.13 -30.80
N ARG A 7 -7.14 -8.93 -31.78
CA ARG A 7 -5.74 -9.33 -31.71
C ARG A 7 -5.04 -8.42 -30.71
N MET A 8 -4.61 -8.97 -29.58
CA MET A 8 -3.68 -8.30 -28.67
C MET A 8 -2.41 -7.94 -29.45
N LEU A 9 -2.11 -6.65 -29.56
CA LEU A 9 -0.88 -6.12 -30.14
C LEU A 9 0.28 -6.43 -29.18
N THR A 10 1.12 -7.38 -29.55
CA THR A 10 2.44 -7.60 -28.96
C THR A 10 3.46 -6.69 -29.65
N VAL A 11 4.12 -5.82 -28.90
CA VAL A 11 5.30 -5.06 -29.36
C VAL A 11 6.51 -5.63 -28.65
N GLY A 12 7.48 -6.15 -29.42
CA GLY A 12 8.73 -6.71 -28.86
C GLY A 12 8.58 -8.01 -28.06
N GLY A 13 7.54 -8.81 -28.31
CA GLY A 13 7.32 -10.09 -27.60
C GLY A 13 6.81 -9.93 -26.16
N LYS A 14 6.48 -8.71 -25.74
CA LYS A 14 5.85 -8.41 -24.44
C LYS A 14 4.37 -8.10 -24.65
N THR A 15 3.53 -8.67 -23.80
CA THR A 15 2.08 -8.38 -23.77
C THR A 15 1.83 -7.02 -23.10
N ALA A 16 0.62 -6.46 -23.26
CA ALA A 16 0.23 -5.26 -22.52
C ALA A 16 0.27 -5.48 -20.99
N GLU A 17 0.10 -6.73 -20.54
CA GLU A 17 0.29 -7.15 -19.15
C GLU A 17 1.76 -7.04 -18.73
N ASP A 18 2.70 -7.47 -19.56
CA ASP A 18 4.14 -7.31 -19.27
C ASP A 18 4.55 -5.85 -19.18
N HIS A 19 3.98 -4.97 -20.01
CA HIS A 19 4.22 -3.52 -19.93
C HIS A 19 3.58 -2.88 -18.70
N PHE A 20 2.38 -3.31 -18.31
CA PHE A 20 1.72 -2.86 -17.07
C PHE A 20 2.52 -3.32 -15.86
N LEU A 21 2.91 -4.59 -15.80
CA LEU A 21 3.70 -5.16 -14.72
C LEU A 21 5.10 -4.52 -14.66
N GLU A 22 5.78 -4.26 -15.78
CA GLU A 22 7.08 -3.56 -15.73
C GLU A 22 6.96 -2.11 -15.28
N ARG A 23 5.94 -1.35 -15.70
CA ARG A 23 5.73 0.02 -15.18
C ARG A 23 5.32 0.02 -13.71
N PHE A 24 4.42 -0.88 -13.34
CA PHE A 24 3.97 -1.04 -11.96
C PHE A 24 5.15 -1.46 -11.07
N PHE A 25 5.94 -2.45 -11.46
CA PHE A 25 7.09 -2.98 -10.70
C PHE A 25 8.41 -2.19 -10.85
N ALA A 26 8.59 -1.29 -11.82
CA ALA A 26 9.81 -0.47 -11.89
C ALA A 26 9.74 0.76 -10.98
N GLU A 27 8.55 1.33 -10.78
CA GLU A 27 8.35 2.53 -9.95
C GLU A 27 7.87 2.21 -8.53
N TRP A 28 7.09 1.14 -8.35
CA TRP A 28 6.59 0.77 -7.04
C TRP A 28 7.67 0.43 -6.02
N PRO A 29 8.70 -0.38 -6.31
CA PRO A 29 9.73 -0.69 -5.32
C PRO A 29 10.42 0.57 -4.80
N ARG A 30 10.59 1.62 -5.62
CA ARG A 30 11.19 2.89 -5.21
C ARG A 30 10.27 3.76 -4.36
N CYS A 31 8.96 3.72 -4.59
CA CYS A 31 7.98 4.33 -3.69
C CYS A 31 7.85 3.53 -2.39
N PHE A 32 7.97 2.21 -2.47
CA PHE A 32 7.97 1.29 -1.33
C PHE A 32 9.21 1.48 -0.44
N ASN A 33 10.37 1.77 -1.04
CA ASN A 33 11.58 2.22 -0.35
C ASN A 33 11.38 3.53 0.45
N TYR A 34 10.32 4.28 0.16
CA TYR A 34 9.96 5.55 0.78
C TYR A 34 8.71 5.50 1.65
N LEU A 35 7.99 4.38 1.60
CA LEU A 35 6.84 4.10 2.45
C LEU A 35 7.27 3.51 3.80
N ASP A 36 8.53 3.06 3.88
CA ASP A 36 9.12 2.41 5.05
C ASP A 36 10.21 3.31 5.65
N SER A 37 9.89 3.81 6.83
CA SER A 37 10.82 4.40 7.77
C SER A 37 11.74 3.31 8.34
N ARG A 38 13.05 3.55 8.35
CA ARG A 38 13.91 2.88 9.33
C ARG A 38 13.34 3.18 10.70
N THR A 39 13.00 2.13 11.44
CA THR A 39 12.55 2.26 12.81
C THR A 39 13.62 2.88 13.66
N ILE A 40 13.21 3.86 14.45
CA ILE A 40 13.74 4.05 15.79
C ILE A 40 13.24 2.83 16.59
N GLU A 41 14.11 1.84 16.74
CA GLU A 41 13.94 0.84 17.78
C GLU A 41 14.15 1.53 19.13
N ASN A 42 13.06 1.58 19.92
CA ASN A 42 13.05 1.53 21.39
C ASN A 42 12.84 2.78 22.25
N SER A 43 12.31 3.90 21.74
CA SER A 43 11.75 4.91 22.66
C SER A 43 10.78 5.90 22.01
N GLU A 44 9.59 6.07 22.60
CA GLU A 44 8.68 7.20 22.27
C GLU A 44 9.41 8.56 22.35
N LYS A 45 10.43 8.68 23.21
CA LYS A 45 11.20 9.92 23.40
C LYS A 45 12.10 10.27 22.22
N GLU A 46 12.49 9.29 21.41
CA GLU A 46 13.37 9.48 20.26
C GLU A 46 12.58 9.87 19.00
N LEU A 47 11.25 9.73 19.02
CA LEU A 47 10.40 10.16 17.93
C LEU A 47 10.31 11.70 17.87
N PRO A 48 10.42 12.28 16.67
CA PRO A 48 10.20 13.71 16.48
C PRO A 48 8.74 14.07 16.78
N GLU A 49 8.47 15.34 17.04
CA GLU A 49 7.09 15.84 17.05
C GLU A 49 6.58 15.98 15.62
N CYS A 50 5.30 15.69 15.40
CA CYS A 50 4.67 15.85 14.09
C CYS A 50 4.66 17.35 13.74
N ALA A 51 5.20 17.72 12.59
CA ALA A 51 5.36 19.13 12.20
C ALA A 51 4.03 19.77 11.78
N ASP A 52 3.09 18.95 11.30
CA ASP A 52 1.74 19.37 10.98
C ASP A 52 0.71 18.42 11.63
N ARG A 53 -0.43 18.99 12.03
CA ARG A 53 -1.56 18.26 12.63
C ARG A 53 -2.15 17.19 11.70
N SER A 54 -1.93 17.32 10.40
CA SER A 54 -2.35 16.41 9.34
C SER A 54 -1.30 15.36 8.97
N GLU A 55 -0.20 15.29 9.71
CA GLU A 55 0.79 14.21 9.57
C GLU A 55 0.33 12.92 10.24
N VAL A 56 0.68 11.81 9.60
CA VAL A 56 0.44 10.47 10.14
C VAL A 56 1.38 10.22 11.31
N CYS A 57 0.83 10.10 12.51
CA CYS A 57 1.59 9.83 13.72
C CYS A 57 1.85 8.34 13.95
N SER A 58 0.98 7.45 13.43
CA SER A 58 1.19 6.00 13.44
C SER A 58 0.58 5.31 12.22
N LYS A 59 1.19 4.21 11.79
CA LYS A 59 0.63 3.27 10.81
C LYS A 59 0.30 1.96 11.50
N VAL A 60 -0.89 1.41 11.26
CA VAL A 60 -1.27 0.07 11.72
C VAL A 60 -1.43 -0.82 10.50
N ASP A 61 -0.72 -1.95 10.47
CA ASP A 61 -0.87 -2.95 9.41
C ASP A 61 -1.68 -4.14 9.93
N LEU A 62 -2.72 -4.51 9.18
CA LEU A 62 -3.65 -5.59 9.51
C LEU A 62 -3.59 -6.77 8.52
N TYR A 63 -2.55 -6.87 7.69
CA TYR A 63 -2.41 -7.96 6.73
C TYR A 63 -2.18 -9.31 7.41
N GLY A 64 -1.21 -9.35 8.34
CA GLY A 64 -0.83 -10.53 9.12
C GLY A 64 -1.27 -10.41 10.58
N ALA A 65 -0.37 -10.73 11.50
CA ALA A 65 -0.53 -10.35 12.90
C ALA A 65 -0.50 -8.81 12.99
N PRO A 66 -1.51 -8.15 13.60
CA PRO A 66 -1.54 -6.70 13.69
C PRO A 66 -0.30 -6.11 14.36
N TRP A 67 0.28 -5.08 13.77
CA TRP A 67 1.40 -4.34 14.36
C TRP A 67 1.28 -2.84 14.10
N ILE A 68 1.92 -2.05 14.95
CA ILE A 68 1.87 -0.58 14.93
C ILE A 68 3.27 -0.04 14.69
N GLU A 69 3.38 0.87 13.73
CA GLU A 69 4.57 1.66 13.46
C GLU A 69 4.35 3.09 13.92
N ARG A 70 5.11 3.55 14.91
CA ARG A 70 5.09 4.95 15.35
C ARG A 70 5.95 5.79 14.40
N GLN A 71 5.47 6.99 14.05
CA GLN A 71 6.15 7.90 13.13
C GLN A 71 6.58 9.20 13.84
N CYS A 72 5.70 9.77 14.66
CA CYS A 72 5.96 11.00 15.42
C CYS A 72 5.07 11.09 16.69
N ARG A 73 5.44 12.00 17.59
CA ARG A 73 4.66 12.40 18.77
C ARG A 73 3.71 13.52 18.40
N CYS A 74 2.46 13.44 18.84
CA CYS A 74 1.51 14.53 18.60
C CYS A 74 1.88 15.75 19.44
N PRO A 75 1.70 16.97 18.90
CA PRO A 75 2.03 18.19 19.61
C PRO A 75 1.18 18.37 20.88
N ASN A 76 1.62 19.23 21.79
CA ASN A 76 0.94 19.56 23.05
C ASN A 76 0.74 18.38 24.02
N GLY A 77 1.57 17.33 23.92
CA GLY A 77 1.50 16.17 24.81
C GLY A 77 0.31 15.24 24.56
N HIS A 78 -0.42 15.41 23.45
CA HIS A 78 -1.44 14.46 23.05
C HIS A 78 -0.82 13.12 22.68
N ALA A 79 -1.46 12.01 23.09
CA ALA A 79 -1.05 10.68 22.65
C ALA A 79 -1.57 10.42 21.23
N CYS A 80 -0.71 9.87 20.37
CA CYS A 80 -1.18 9.41 19.07
C CYS A 80 -2.12 8.20 19.26
N PRO A 81 -3.27 8.16 18.56
CA PRO A 81 -4.21 7.04 18.66
C PRO A 81 -3.54 5.69 18.33
N SER A 82 -3.76 4.69 19.18
CA SER A 82 -3.16 3.35 19.08
C SER A 82 -4.17 2.24 18.81
N SER A 83 -5.47 2.56 18.71
CA SER A 83 -6.52 1.57 18.41
C SER A 83 -6.24 0.84 17.10
N LEU A 84 -6.46 -0.47 17.06
CA LEU A 84 -6.39 -1.25 15.82
C LEU A 84 -7.58 -0.97 14.88
N TYR A 85 -8.65 -0.39 15.42
CA TYR A 85 -9.89 -0.13 14.70
C TYR A 85 -9.88 1.25 14.01
N GLY A 86 -10.82 1.46 13.08
CA GLY A 86 -10.90 2.68 12.25
C GLY A 86 -11.99 3.66 12.64
N ASP A 87 -12.71 3.41 13.73
CA ASP A 87 -13.89 4.12 14.20
C ASP A 87 -13.59 5.18 15.28
N ASP A 88 -12.32 5.36 15.64
CA ASP A 88 -11.83 6.34 16.62
C ASP A 88 -11.89 7.82 16.16
N GLY A 89 -12.39 8.08 14.96
CA GLY A 89 -12.47 9.42 14.38
C GLY A 89 -11.12 10.05 14.00
N HIS A 90 -10.01 9.32 14.16
CA HIS A 90 -8.64 9.75 13.88
C HIS A 90 -7.94 8.86 12.85
N THR A 91 -8.69 7.95 12.21
CA THR A 91 -8.14 6.96 11.29
C THR A 91 -8.55 7.20 9.84
N ILE A 92 -7.57 7.11 8.94
CA ILE A 92 -7.79 6.96 7.49
C ILE A 92 -7.48 5.52 7.11
N VAL A 93 -8.40 4.88 6.40
CA VAL A 93 -8.29 3.48 5.95
C VAL A 93 -7.92 3.46 4.48
N ASP A 94 -6.85 2.75 4.13
CA ASP A 94 -6.54 2.40 2.74
C ASP A 94 -5.98 0.97 2.70
N LYS A 95 -6.65 0.11 1.92
CA LYS A 95 -6.33 -1.32 1.80
C LYS A 95 -6.26 -2.01 3.17
N THR A 96 -5.10 -2.55 3.54
CA THR A 96 -4.84 -3.26 4.80
C THR A 96 -4.26 -2.36 5.88
N ARG A 97 -3.96 -1.10 5.57
CA ARG A 97 -3.30 -0.16 6.46
C ARG A 97 -4.30 0.84 7.04
N ARG A 98 -4.02 1.25 8.28
CA ARG A 98 -4.73 2.31 8.99
C ARG A 98 -3.72 3.39 9.33
N TYR A 99 -4.00 4.60 8.89
CA TYR A 99 -3.16 5.77 9.12
C TYR A 99 -3.80 6.60 10.22
N LYS A 100 -3.08 6.80 11.31
CA LYS A 100 -3.54 7.54 12.50
C LYS A 100 -3.06 8.98 12.44
N LEU A 101 -3.96 9.91 12.69
CA LEU A 101 -3.66 11.34 12.78
C LEU A 101 -3.78 11.83 14.23
N CYS A 102 -3.09 12.94 14.52
CA CYS A 102 -3.21 13.62 15.80
C CYS A 102 -4.53 14.37 15.95
N GLU A 103 -5.13 14.80 14.84
CA GLU A 103 -6.42 15.50 14.83
C GLU A 103 -7.55 14.67 14.18
N PRO A 104 -8.82 15.00 14.50
CA PRO A 104 -9.96 14.31 13.92
C PRO A 104 -9.99 14.39 12.39
N VAL A 105 -10.09 13.24 11.73
CA VAL A 105 -10.06 13.14 10.26
C VAL A 105 -11.25 13.86 9.62
N LYS A 106 -12.35 14.07 10.36
CA LYS A 106 -13.54 14.78 9.87
C LYS A 106 -13.26 16.23 9.47
N ARG A 107 -12.19 16.85 9.99
CA ARG A 107 -11.77 18.21 9.60
C ARG A 107 -11.19 18.27 8.19
N LEU A 108 -10.67 17.15 7.68
CA LEU A 108 -10.12 17.06 6.34
C LEU A 108 -11.26 17.05 5.29
N PRO A 109 -11.14 17.84 4.21
CA PRO A 109 -12.10 17.85 3.12
C PRO A 109 -12.11 16.49 2.39
N ILE A 110 -13.14 16.25 1.59
CA ILE A 110 -13.22 15.07 0.73
C ILE A 110 -12.52 15.35 -0.60
N CYS A 111 -11.61 14.47 -1.01
CA CYS A 111 -10.88 14.61 -2.27
C CYS A 111 -11.80 14.41 -3.50
N HIS A 112 -11.59 15.20 -4.54
CA HIS A 112 -12.07 14.91 -5.90
C HIS A 112 -11.20 13.83 -6.54
N PHE A 113 -11.85 12.81 -7.13
CA PHE A 113 -11.15 11.73 -7.81
C PHE A 113 -10.23 12.24 -8.91
N PHE A 114 -9.05 11.63 -9.02
CA PHE A 114 -8.02 11.89 -10.03
C PHE A 114 -7.41 13.30 -10.07
N LYS A 115 -8.00 14.28 -9.36
CA LYS A 115 -7.57 15.68 -9.34
C LYS A 115 -6.77 16.01 -8.09
N ASP A 116 -7.34 15.70 -6.92
CA ASP A 116 -6.78 16.15 -5.66
C ASP A 116 -5.75 15.15 -5.12
N ILE A 117 -4.73 15.69 -4.46
CA ILE A 117 -3.72 14.91 -3.77
C ILE A 117 -4.24 14.60 -2.37
N THR A 118 -4.45 13.32 -2.06
CA THR A 118 -4.91 12.90 -0.73
C THR A 118 -3.80 12.99 0.31
N TRP A 119 -2.58 12.57 -0.05
CA TRP A 119 -1.41 12.68 0.81
C TRP A 119 -0.11 12.70 0.00
N THR A 120 0.96 13.12 0.67
CA THR A 120 2.32 13.04 0.15
C THR A 120 3.23 12.27 1.09
N LEU A 121 4.20 11.57 0.52
CA LEU A 121 5.33 11.00 1.25
C LEU A 121 6.59 11.79 0.90
N ALA A 122 7.24 12.31 1.93
CA ALA A 122 8.44 13.13 1.83
C ALA A 122 9.57 12.50 2.67
N PRO A 123 10.85 12.78 2.34
CA PRO A 123 11.94 12.42 3.24
C PRO A 123 11.80 13.33 4.45
N GLY A 124 11.71 12.75 5.64
CA GLY A 124 11.83 13.55 6.85
C GLY A 124 13.26 14.04 7.03
N GLY A 125 13.38 15.24 7.61
CA GLY A 125 14.62 15.70 8.23
C GLY A 125 14.76 15.06 9.62
N GLY A 126 16.00 14.80 10.03
CA GLY A 126 16.32 14.21 11.33
C GLY A 126 17.21 12.96 11.25
N PRO A 127 17.78 12.52 12.39
CA PRO A 127 18.88 11.55 12.45
C PRO A 127 18.56 10.14 11.90
N ALA A 128 17.29 9.84 11.62
CA ALA A 128 16.84 8.51 11.18
C ALA A 128 16.38 8.42 9.71
N ASN A 129 16.38 9.52 8.94
CA ASN A 129 15.76 9.55 7.59
C ASN A 129 14.30 9.02 7.59
N ALA A 130 13.53 9.34 8.63
CA ALA A 130 12.16 8.88 8.78
C ALA A 130 11.28 9.47 7.67
N THR A 131 10.34 8.70 7.13
CA THR A 131 9.47 9.18 6.04
C THR A 131 8.29 9.96 6.63
N VAL A 132 8.02 11.16 6.12
CA VAL A 132 6.90 11.97 6.60
C VAL A 132 5.72 11.79 5.66
N GLN A 133 4.58 11.37 6.20
CA GLN A 133 3.32 11.26 5.46
C GLN A 133 2.36 12.35 5.90
N ARG A 134 2.06 13.29 5.00
CA ARG A 134 1.14 14.40 5.25
C ARG A 134 -0.15 14.24 4.46
N VAL A 135 -1.30 14.34 5.12
CA VAL A 135 -2.61 14.17 4.53
C VAL A 135 -3.28 15.52 4.27
N TYR A 136 -3.85 15.72 3.09
CA TYR A 136 -4.53 16.96 2.72
C TYR A 136 -6.05 16.80 2.64
N CYS A 137 -6.53 15.64 2.20
CA CYS A 137 -7.95 15.34 2.08
C CYS A 137 -8.20 13.84 2.21
N ARG A 138 -9.45 13.47 2.48
CA ARG A 138 -9.89 12.07 2.61
C ARG A 138 -10.52 11.57 1.32
N CYS A 139 -10.15 10.37 0.92
CA CYS A 139 -10.87 9.68 -0.14
C CYS A 139 -12.30 9.34 0.30
N ARG A 140 -13.21 9.25 -0.69
CA ARG A 140 -14.58 8.75 -0.46
C ARG A 140 -14.56 7.27 -0.08
N PRO A 141 -15.61 6.74 0.57
CA PRO A 141 -15.75 5.30 0.80
C PRO A 141 -15.60 4.50 -0.51
N ASN A 142 -15.04 3.30 -0.44
CA ASN A 142 -14.77 2.43 -1.60
C ASN A 142 -13.82 3.04 -2.65
N SER A 143 -12.88 3.87 -2.20
CA SER A 143 -11.78 4.36 -3.03
C SER A 143 -10.48 3.62 -2.67
N VAL A 144 -9.54 3.65 -3.60
CA VAL A 144 -8.17 3.20 -3.39
C VAL A 144 -7.22 4.36 -3.69
N THR A 145 -6.14 4.47 -2.92
CA THR A 145 -5.08 5.41 -3.26
C THR A 145 -4.12 4.85 -4.31
N TYR A 146 -3.64 5.73 -5.19
CA TYR A 146 -2.64 5.40 -6.19
C TYR A 146 -1.60 6.52 -6.27
N LEU A 147 -0.37 6.14 -6.66
CA LEU A 147 0.69 7.10 -6.92
C LEU A 147 0.33 7.92 -8.16
N LEU A 148 0.18 9.24 -7.98
CA LEU A 148 -0.14 10.15 -9.07
C LEU A 148 1.14 10.66 -9.75
N ARG A 149 2.11 11.11 -8.95
CA ARG A 149 3.36 11.69 -9.47
C ARG A 149 4.47 11.68 -8.43
N ARG A 150 5.69 11.77 -8.93
CA ARG A 150 6.92 11.95 -8.16
C ARG A 150 7.56 13.28 -8.54
N GLN A 151 7.96 14.08 -7.55
CA GLN A 151 8.62 15.37 -7.77
C GLN A 151 9.95 15.42 -7.02
N PRO A 152 11.03 15.98 -7.62
CA PRO A 152 12.27 16.24 -6.91
C PRO A 152 12.02 17.16 -5.72
N HIS A 153 12.60 16.84 -4.58
CA HIS A 153 12.51 17.64 -3.37
C HIS A 153 13.91 17.80 -2.79
N ARG A 154 14.23 19.01 -2.35
CA ARG A 154 15.42 19.29 -1.56
C ARG A 154 14.96 19.53 -0.14
N SER A 155 15.42 18.69 0.78
CA SER A 155 15.14 18.90 2.20
C SER A 155 15.81 20.21 2.66
N PRO A 156 15.35 20.80 3.77
CA PRO A 156 16.00 21.96 4.38
C PRO A 156 17.50 21.73 4.66
N ASP A 157 17.86 20.48 4.97
CA ASP A 157 19.24 20.04 5.23
C ASP A 157 20.08 19.85 3.95
N GLY A 158 19.55 20.18 2.77
CA GLY A 158 20.25 20.07 1.48
C GLY A 158 20.23 18.67 0.85
N ASN A 159 19.62 17.68 1.51
CA ASN A 159 19.51 16.33 0.97
C ASN A 159 18.53 16.30 -0.21
N GLN A 160 18.96 15.66 -1.30
CA GLN A 160 18.11 15.44 -2.46
C GLN A 160 17.25 14.19 -2.24
N GLY A 161 15.95 14.35 -2.43
CA GLY A 161 14.97 13.28 -2.32
C GLY A 161 13.83 13.47 -3.32
N PHE A 162 12.77 12.68 -3.13
CA PHE A 162 11.58 12.76 -3.94
C PHE A 162 10.35 12.84 -3.06
N VAL A 163 9.43 13.74 -3.39
CA VAL A 163 8.08 13.71 -2.81
C VAL A 163 7.18 12.90 -3.73
N TYR A 164 6.49 11.92 -3.14
CA TYR A 164 5.52 11.08 -3.83
C TYR A 164 4.12 11.55 -3.47
N ALA A 165 3.36 11.96 -4.48
CA ALA A 165 1.98 12.43 -4.29
C ALA A 165 0.99 11.34 -4.70
N PHE A 166 -0.02 11.13 -3.87
CA PHE A 166 -1.05 10.12 -4.07
C PHE A 166 -2.41 10.77 -4.28
N ALA A 167 -3.23 10.17 -5.12
CA ALA A 167 -4.60 10.60 -5.38
C ALA A 167 -5.59 9.46 -5.14
N CYS A 168 -6.88 9.80 -5.09
CA CYS A 168 -7.96 8.84 -4.91
C CYS A 168 -8.52 8.38 -6.26
N SER A 169 -8.72 7.07 -6.39
CA SER A 169 -9.44 6.44 -7.50
C SER A 169 -10.63 5.64 -6.96
N PRO A 170 -11.82 5.70 -7.59
CA PRO A 170 -12.92 4.81 -7.25
C PRO A 170 -12.52 3.36 -7.53
N GLN A 171 -12.87 2.44 -6.64
CA GLN A 171 -12.60 1.03 -6.87
C GLN A 171 -13.54 0.49 -7.96
N SER A 172 -13.01 0.34 -9.18
CA SER A 172 -13.74 -0.29 -10.28
C SER A 172 -13.90 -1.79 -10.03
N LYS A 173 -15.12 -2.30 -10.23
CA LYS A 173 -15.42 -3.74 -10.12
C LYS A 173 -15.16 -4.42 -11.46
N LEU A 174 -13.90 -4.44 -11.90
CA LEU A 174 -13.50 -5.17 -13.09
C LEU A 174 -13.67 -6.67 -12.84
N ARG A 175 -14.27 -7.41 -13.78
CA ARG A 175 -14.37 -8.87 -13.70
C ARG A 175 -13.09 -9.49 -14.22
N CYS A 176 -12.66 -10.57 -13.59
CA CYS A 176 -11.45 -11.25 -14.03
C CYS A 176 -11.63 -11.92 -15.40
N GLN A 177 -10.67 -11.71 -16.31
CA GLN A 177 -10.43 -12.52 -17.50
C GLN A 177 -10.00 -13.95 -17.10
N HIS A 178 -10.11 -14.87 -18.06
CA HIS A 178 -9.74 -16.25 -17.82
C HIS A 178 -8.25 -16.36 -17.49
N LYS A 179 -7.93 -16.97 -16.33
CA LYS A 179 -6.56 -17.21 -15.82
C LYS A 179 -5.72 -15.96 -15.55
N GLU A 180 -6.30 -14.76 -15.57
CA GLU A 180 -5.56 -13.57 -15.15
C GLU A 180 -5.42 -13.52 -13.61
N PRO A 181 -4.36 -12.91 -13.08
CA PRO A 181 -4.22 -12.72 -11.65
C PRO A 181 -5.30 -11.77 -11.10
N CYS A 182 -5.93 -12.16 -10.00
CA CYS A 182 -6.95 -11.35 -9.34
C CYS A 182 -6.38 -10.41 -8.26
N ARG A 183 -5.16 -10.69 -7.77
CA ARG A 183 -4.47 -9.88 -6.76
C ARG A 183 -2.97 -10.07 -6.87
N LEU A 184 -2.21 -8.99 -6.68
CA LEU A 184 -0.75 -9.03 -6.56
C LEU A 184 -0.34 -8.78 -5.11
N PHE A 185 0.66 -9.51 -4.66
CA PHE A 185 1.28 -9.31 -3.35
C PHE A 185 2.73 -8.90 -3.54
N THR A 186 3.16 -7.90 -2.78
CA THR A 186 4.56 -7.52 -2.63
C THR A 186 4.91 -7.70 -1.16
N VAL A 187 5.76 -8.67 -0.88
CA VAL A 187 6.20 -9.06 0.46
C VAL A 187 7.61 -8.57 0.64
N ARG A 188 7.84 -7.81 1.71
CA ARG A 188 9.16 -7.35 2.11
C ARG A 188 9.45 -7.88 3.50
N LYS A 189 10.58 -8.58 3.64
CA LYS A 189 11.06 -9.03 4.94
C LYS A 189 11.85 -7.91 5.63
N ARG A 190 11.54 -7.60 6.88
CA ARG A 190 12.39 -6.71 7.69
C ARG A 190 13.66 -7.46 8.11
N ARG A 191 14.83 -6.82 8.00
CA ARG A 191 16.13 -7.45 8.31
C ARG A 191 16.25 -7.85 9.79
N ASN A 192 15.59 -7.13 10.70
CA ASN A 192 15.73 -7.29 12.14
C ASN A 192 14.49 -7.91 12.82
N SER A 193 13.49 -8.36 12.07
CA SER A 193 12.29 -8.96 12.66
C SER A 193 11.71 -10.07 11.78
N GLN A 194 10.94 -10.97 12.40
CA GLN A 194 10.15 -11.97 11.68
C GLN A 194 8.89 -11.37 11.04
N LEU A 195 8.72 -10.04 11.08
CA LEU A 195 7.56 -9.36 10.51
C LEU A 195 7.75 -9.15 9.01
N GLU A 196 6.69 -9.45 8.27
CA GLU A 196 6.61 -9.20 6.84
C GLU A 196 5.71 -8.00 6.58
N GLU A 197 6.24 -7.01 5.87
CA GLU A 197 5.44 -5.93 5.35
C GLU A 197 4.87 -6.34 4.00
N VAL A 198 3.55 -6.34 3.87
CA VAL A 198 2.89 -6.80 2.65
C VAL A 198 2.00 -5.71 2.06
N ASN A 199 2.09 -5.54 0.74
CA ASN A 199 1.12 -4.79 -0.03
C ASN A 199 0.30 -5.74 -0.89
N ALA A 200 -1.01 -5.77 -0.66
CA ALA A 200 -1.96 -6.57 -1.40
C ALA A 200 -2.79 -5.67 -2.33
N SER A 201 -2.53 -5.75 -3.63
CA SER A 201 -3.19 -4.92 -4.65
C SER A 201 -4.23 -5.75 -5.41
N PRO A 202 -5.54 -5.52 -5.20
CA PRO A 202 -6.59 -6.20 -5.96
C PRO A 202 -6.60 -5.70 -7.41
N LEU A 203 -6.77 -6.62 -8.36
CA LEU A 203 -6.82 -6.31 -9.80
C LEU A 203 -8.24 -6.43 -10.36
N CYS A 204 -8.94 -7.50 -10.00
CA CYS A 204 -10.28 -7.81 -10.51
C CYS A 204 -11.10 -8.66 -9.53
N GLN A 205 -12.38 -8.82 -9.82
CA GLN A 205 -13.33 -9.64 -9.08
C GLN A 205 -13.51 -10.99 -9.78
N CYS A 206 -13.25 -12.06 -9.04
CA CYS A 206 -13.41 -13.42 -9.53
C CYS A 206 -14.87 -13.70 -9.94
N PRO A 207 -15.07 -14.60 -10.93
CA PRO A 207 -16.41 -15.04 -11.31
C PRO A 207 -17.10 -15.79 -10.16
N ARG A 208 -18.42 -15.99 -10.28
CA ARG A 208 -19.20 -16.77 -9.30
C ARG A 208 -18.58 -18.16 -9.12
N GLY A 209 -18.61 -18.67 -7.89
CA GLY A 209 -18.01 -19.97 -7.56
C GLY A 209 -16.48 -19.95 -7.39
N HIS A 210 -15.83 -18.80 -7.61
CA HIS A 210 -14.40 -18.62 -7.40
C HIS A 210 -14.12 -17.50 -6.40
N ARG A 211 -12.95 -17.55 -5.76
CA ARG A 211 -12.47 -16.50 -4.87
C ARG A 211 -11.03 -16.15 -5.12
N CYS A 212 -10.69 -14.90 -4.80
CA CYS A 212 -9.34 -14.42 -4.88
C CYS A 212 -8.59 -14.66 -3.56
N PRO A 213 -7.36 -15.20 -3.58
CA PRO A 213 -6.51 -15.40 -2.39
C PRO A 213 -6.40 -14.11 -1.58
N ARG A 214 -6.51 -14.19 -0.24
CA ARG A 214 -6.40 -13.02 0.65
C ARG A 214 -4.98 -12.78 1.09
N ARG A 215 -4.19 -13.84 1.22
CA ARG A 215 -2.77 -13.82 1.58
C ARG A 215 -1.91 -14.42 0.48
N HIS A 216 -0.63 -14.06 0.51
CA HIS A 216 0.36 -14.56 -0.42
C HIS A 216 0.72 -16.04 -0.17
N THR A 217 0.36 -16.55 1.02
CA THR A 217 0.46 -17.95 1.42
C THR A 217 -0.79 -18.76 1.15
N ASP A 218 -1.90 -18.12 0.77
CA ASP A 218 -3.16 -18.83 0.53
C ASP A 218 -3.08 -19.68 -0.75
N PRO A 219 -3.85 -20.78 -0.85
CA PRO A 219 -3.97 -21.55 -2.08
C PRO A 219 -4.36 -20.69 -3.28
N GLY A 220 -3.67 -20.89 -4.41
CA GLY A 220 -3.84 -20.08 -5.61
C GLY A 220 -2.93 -18.85 -5.71
N SER A 221 -2.10 -18.60 -4.69
CA SER A 221 -1.00 -17.64 -4.76
C SER A 221 0.29 -18.33 -5.21
N THR A 222 0.91 -17.83 -6.27
CA THR A 222 2.19 -18.36 -6.78
C THR A 222 3.28 -17.29 -6.73
N PRO A 223 4.53 -17.63 -6.38
CA PRO A 223 5.65 -16.69 -6.46
C PRO A 223 5.88 -16.28 -7.93
N ALA A 224 6.16 -15.00 -8.16
CA ALA A 224 6.40 -14.45 -9.50
C ALA A 224 7.86 -14.05 -9.70
N ARG A 225 8.32 -13.01 -8.98
CA ARG A 225 9.70 -12.51 -9.03
C ARG A 225 10.22 -12.19 -7.63
N SER A 226 11.51 -12.41 -7.42
CA SER A 226 12.25 -11.90 -6.25
C SER A 226 13.26 -10.85 -6.72
N TYR A 227 13.35 -9.77 -5.95
CA TYR A 227 14.34 -8.71 -6.18
C TYR A 227 15.35 -8.79 -5.04
N ALA A 228 16.53 -9.32 -5.34
CA ALA A 228 17.65 -9.37 -4.41
C ALA A 228 18.41 -8.03 -4.44
N GLY A 229 18.73 -7.47 -3.27
CA GLY A 229 19.42 -6.19 -3.14
C GLY A 229 19.40 -5.67 -1.70
N VAL A 230 19.38 -4.35 -1.51
CA VAL A 230 19.32 -3.72 -0.18
C VAL A 230 18.07 -4.18 0.60
N LEU A 231 16.99 -4.57 -0.08
CA LEU A 231 15.77 -5.08 0.52
C LEU A 231 15.41 -6.44 -0.07
N GLU A 232 15.05 -7.39 0.78
CA GLU A 232 14.52 -8.70 0.36
C GLU A 232 13.04 -8.56 -0.01
N ILE A 233 12.77 -8.26 -1.29
CA ILE A 233 11.40 -8.10 -1.80
C ILE A 233 11.03 -9.31 -2.66
N LYS A 234 9.90 -9.95 -2.34
CA LYS A 234 9.29 -11.05 -3.11
C LYS A 234 7.91 -10.65 -3.60
N THR A 235 7.58 -11.05 -4.81
CA THR A 235 6.26 -10.79 -5.41
C THR A 235 5.52 -12.11 -5.61
N TYR A 236 4.21 -12.09 -5.36
CA TYR A 236 3.31 -13.23 -5.55
C TYR A 236 2.10 -12.79 -6.36
N SER A 237 1.58 -13.69 -7.19
CA SER A 237 0.37 -13.49 -7.98
C SER A 237 -0.71 -14.44 -7.49
N GLY A 238 -1.84 -13.90 -7.06
CA GLY A 238 -3.02 -14.67 -6.65
C GLY A 238 -3.99 -14.84 -7.82
N TYR A 239 -4.43 -16.07 -8.06
CA TYR A 239 -5.37 -16.43 -9.10
C TYR A 239 -6.71 -16.86 -8.52
N CYS A 240 -7.78 -16.70 -9.29
CA CYS A 240 -9.10 -17.14 -8.88
C CYS A 240 -9.15 -18.67 -8.70
N VAL A 241 -9.41 -19.11 -7.47
CA VAL A 241 -9.56 -20.54 -7.13
C VAL A 241 -11.02 -20.88 -6.84
N PRO A 242 -11.49 -22.08 -7.20
CA PRO A 242 -12.82 -22.55 -6.83
C PRO A 242 -13.04 -22.52 -5.30
N TYR A 243 -14.28 -22.30 -4.86
CA TYR A 243 -14.59 -22.32 -3.41
C TYR A 243 -14.29 -23.67 -2.76
N ARG A 244 -14.68 -24.77 -3.41
CA ARG A 244 -14.53 -26.15 -2.90
C ARG A 244 -13.07 -26.52 -2.63
N SER A 245 -12.17 -26.19 -3.56
CA SER A 245 -10.74 -26.49 -3.41
C SER A 245 -10.12 -25.77 -2.22
N TYR A 246 -10.62 -24.61 -1.81
CA TYR A 246 -10.07 -23.94 -0.64
C TYR A 246 -10.54 -24.57 0.67
N GLU A 247 -11.82 -25.00 0.79
CA GLU A 247 -12.31 -25.65 2.01
C GLU A 247 -11.58 -26.97 2.29
N GLU A 248 -11.38 -27.82 1.26
CA GLU A 248 -10.57 -29.04 1.37
C GLU A 248 -9.12 -28.76 1.77
N MET A 249 -8.53 -27.63 1.35
CA MET A 249 -7.15 -27.28 1.67
C MET A 249 -6.96 -26.51 3.00
N THR A 250 -8.01 -25.88 3.56
CA THR A 250 -7.91 -25.19 4.86
C THR A 250 -8.44 -26.00 6.04
N TYR A 251 -9.31 -26.98 5.80
CA TYR A 251 -9.92 -27.83 6.83
C TYR A 251 -9.64 -29.32 6.61
N GLY A 252 -8.53 -29.67 5.97
CA GLY A 252 -8.09 -31.06 5.83
C GLY A 252 -7.75 -31.69 7.19
N ILE A 253 -8.77 -32.24 7.84
CA ILE A 253 -8.72 -33.59 8.41
C ILE A 253 -9.02 -34.55 7.26
#